data_AF-A0A6J6D4E7-F1
#
_entry.id   AF-A0A6J6D4E7-F1
#
_cell.length_a   1.000
_cell.length_b   1.000
_cell.length_c   1.000
_cell.angle_alpha   90.00
_cell.angle_beta   90.00
_cell.angle_gamma   90.00
#
_symmetry.space_group_name_H-M   'P 1'
#
loop_
_entity.id
_entity.type
_entity.pdbx_description
1 polymer ?
#
loop_
_entity_poly.entity_id
_entity_poly.type
_entity_poly.pdbx_seq_one_letter_code
_entity_poly.pdbx_strand_id
1 'polypeptide(L)'
;MDSRNRVPENWFIDPIRLGVAGAYSDPENDPLSWQADALCSQTDPEAFFPEKGGSTRDAKRICSGCEVKAECLEYALANDERFGIWGGLSERERRKLKKRA
;
A
#
# COMPACT_ATOMS: atom_id res chain seq x y z
N MET A 1 -51.08 1.87 -4.75
CA MET A 1 -49.65 1.61 -4.98
C MET A 1 -48.98 2.91 -5.42
N ASP A 2 -48.26 3.59 -4.52
CA ASP A 2 -47.20 4.53 -4.89
C ASP A 2 -46.24 4.67 -3.70
N SER A 3 -45.47 3.60 -3.47
CA SER A 3 -44.43 3.54 -2.44
C SER A 3 -43.12 4.06 -3.03
N ARG A 4 -43.10 5.35 -3.42
CA ARG A 4 -41.86 6.03 -3.76
C ARG A 4 -41.14 6.40 -2.46
N ASN A 5 -40.24 5.51 -2.07
CA ASN A 5 -38.96 5.78 -1.42
C ASN A 5 -38.88 7.07 -0.57
N ARG A 6 -39.54 7.08 0.60
CA ARG A 6 -39.40 8.16 1.57
C ARG A 6 -38.24 7.82 2.49
N VAL A 7 -37.06 8.36 2.18
CA VAL A 7 -35.91 8.32 3.11
C VAL A 7 -36.34 9.05 4.40
N PRO A 8 -36.18 8.45 5.59
CA PRO A 8 -36.53 9.09 6.86
C PRO A 8 -35.74 10.38 7.13
N GLU A 9 -36.37 11.37 7.78
CA GLU A 9 -35.81 12.71 8.06
C GLU A 9 -34.58 12.69 9.00
N ASN A 10 -34.27 11.55 9.62
CA ASN A 10 -33.12 11.36 10.52
C ASN A 10 -31.87 10.77 9.83
N TRP A 11 -31.71 10.96 8.51
CA TRP A 11 -30.44 10.74 7.79
C TRP A 11 -29.30 11.66 8.29
N PHE A 12 -29.57 12.63 9.15
CA PHE A 12 -28.60 13.54 9.78
C PHE A 12 -27.72 12.87 10.87
N ILE A 13 -27.60 11.55 10.88
CA ILE A 13 -26.50 10.91 11.60
C ILE A 13 -25.29 10.96 10.67
N ASP A 14 -24.63 12.11 10.68
CA ASP A 14 -23.34 12.29 10.05
C ASP A 14 -22.34 11.34 10.72
N PRO A 15 -21.72 10.38 10.00
CA PRO A 15 -20.71 9.47 10.55
C PRO A 15 -19.58 10.22 11.28
N ILE A 16 -19.33 11.46 10.86
CA ILE A 16 -18.44 12.46 11.47
C ILE A 16 -18.74 12.70 12.96
N ARG A 17 -20.03 12.75 13.34
CA ARG A 17 -20.45 13.14 14.70
C ARG A 17 -20.59 11.94 15.65
N LEU A 18 -20.61 10.72 15.12
CA LEU A 18 -20.86 9.49 15.87
C LEU A 18 -19.62 8.91 16.55
N GLY A 19 -18.45 9.53 16.42
CA GLY A 19 -17.22 9.04 17.05
C GLY A 19 -16.83 7.64 16.58
N VAL A 20 -17.23 7.25 15.36
CA VAL A 20 -16.76 6.01 14.74
C VAL A 20 -15.27 6.21 14.47
N ALA A 21 -14.43 5.45 15.18
CA ALA A 21 -13.00 5.40 14.91
C ALA A 21 -12.79 5.04 13.42
N GLY A 22 -12.30 6.00 12.63
CA GLY A 22 -12.00 5.81 11.20
C GLY A 22 -12.94 6.50 10.19
N ALA A 23 -13.95 7.27 10.61
CA ALA A 23 -14.81 8.01 9.65
C ALA A 23 -14.09 9.17 8.92
N TYR A 24 -12.92 9.57 9.41
CA TYR A 24 -12.02 10.53 8.79
C TYR A 24 -10.63 9.91 8.62
N SER A 25 -10.46 9.02 7.66
CA SER A 25 -9.13 8.86 7.07
C SER A 25 -8.89 10.11 6.23
N ASP A 26 -8.10 11.04 6.74
CA ASP A 26 -7.58 12.15 5.94
C ASP A 26 -6.46 11.58 5.05
N PRO A 27 -6.72 11.37 3.75
CA PRO A 27 -5.74 10.73 2.87
C PRO A 27 -4.51 11.61 2.67
N GLU A 28 -4.59 12.93 2.89
CA GLU A 28 -3.42 13.83 2.82
C GLU A 28 -2.51 13.67 4.05
N ASN A 29 -3.05 13.22 5.17
CA ASN A 29 -2.30 12.95 6.41
C ASN A 29 -2.07 11.46 6.68
N ASP A 30 -2.42 10.57 5.75
CA ASP A 30 -2.13 9.14 5.86
C ASP A 30 -0.67 8.87 5.46
N PRO A 31 0.19 8.36 6.37
CA PRO A 31 1.57 8.00 6.06
C PRO A 31 1.71 6.88 5.01
N LEU A 32 0.62 6.22 4.62
CA LEU A 32 0.56 5.18 3.59
C LEU A 32 -0.07 5.65 2.28
N SER A 33 -0.41 6.94 2.14
CA SER A 33 -1.00 7.51 0.93
C SER A 33 -0.19 7.25 -0.34
N TRP A 34 1.14 7.22 -0.25
CA TRP A 34 2.06 6.88 -1.34
C TRP A 34 1.80 5.50 -1.97
N GLN A 35 1.15 4.56 -1.26
CA GLN A 35 0.83 3.25 -1.83
C GLN A 35 -0.17 3.35 -2.98
N ALA A 36 -1.00 4.39 -3.02
CA ALA A 36 -1.96 4.62 -4.10
C ALA A 36 -1.27 4.83 -5.45
N ASP A 37 -0.07 5.42 -5.44
CA ASP A 37 0.73 5.72 -6.63
C ASP A 37 1.73 4.59 -6.98
N ALA A 38 1.67 3.46 -6.26
CA ALA A 38 2.58 2.35 -6.49
C ALA A 38 2.27 1.62 -7.81
N LEU A 39 3.20 1.70 -8.77
CA LEU A 39 3.07 1.04 -10.08
C LEU A 39 2.84 -0.48 -9.99
N CYS A 40 3.33 -1.13 -8.93
CA CYS A 40 3.16 -2.57 -8.73
C CYS A 40 1.69 -3.00 -8.57
N SER A 41 0.81 -2.11 -8.09
CA SER A 41 -0.63 -2.36 -7.96
C SER A 41 -1.33 -2.64 -9.30
N GLN A 42 -0.72 -2.22 -10.41
CA GLN A 42 -1.22 -2.38 -11.78
C GLN A 42 -0.63 -3.60 -12.49
N THR A 43 0.12 -4.43 -11.77
CA THR A 43 0.86 -5.58 -12.34
C THR A 43 0.53 -6.86 -11.57
N ASP A 44 1.06 -7.99 -12.03
CA ASP A 44 0.88 -9.28 -11.34
C ASP A 44 1.56 -9.28 -9.96
N PRO A 45 0.82 -9.43 -8.85
CA PRO A 45 1.38 -9.47 -7.51
C PRO A 45 2.31 -10.67 -7.28
N GLU A 46 2.14 -11.78 -7.99
CA GLU A 46 3.01 -12.97 -7.81
C GLU A 46 4.47 -12.68 -8.18
N ALA A 47 4.70 -11.75 -9.12
CA ALA A 47 6.04 -11.33 -9.50
C ALA A 47 6.82 -10.69 -8.33
N PHE A 48 6.11 -10.04 -7.40
CA PHE A 48 6.69 -9.36 -6.24
C PHE A 48 6.90 -10.30 -5.05
N PHE A 49 6.21 -11.44 -5.03
CA PHE A 49 6.32 -12.46 -3.98
C PHE A 49 6.69 -13.82 -4.57
N PRO A 50 7.88 -13.95 -5.20
CA PRO A 50 8.27 -15.20 -5.83
C PRO A 50 8.50 -16.31 -4.80
N GLU A 51 8.16 -17.54 -5.19
CA GLU A 51 8.51 -18.73 -4.43
C GLU A 51 10.04 -18.91 -4.29
N LYS A 52 10.48 -19.84 -3.42
CA LYS A 52 11.91 -20.11 -3.22
C LYS A 52 12.59 -20.49 -4.53
N GLY A 53 13.47 -19.60 -5.02
CA GLY A 53 14.19 -19.81 -6.29
C GLY A 53 13.53 -19.17 -7.51
N GLY A 54 12.37 -18.53 -7.35
CA GLY A 54 11.69 -17.79 -8.41
C GLY A 54 12.48 -16.55 -8.86
N SER A 55 12.17 -16.08 -10.07
CA SER A 55 12.82 -14.90 -10.65
C SER A 55 12.37 -13.63 -9.94
N THR A 56 13.33 -12.78 -9.58
CA THR A 56 13.09 -11.43 -9.06
C THR A 56 13.24 -10.34 -10.12
N ARG A 57 13.57 -10.74 -11.36
CA ARG A 57 13.97 -9.81 -12.42
C ARG A 57 12.82 -8.90 -12.83
N ASP A 58 11.62 -9.45 -12.94
CA ASP A 58 10.47 -8.71 -13.46
C ASP A 58 9.96 -7.67 -12.47
N ALA A 59 9.78 -8.05 -11.20
CA ALA A 59 9.46 -7.10 -10.14
C ALA A 59 10.50 -5.99 -10.00
N LYS A 60 11.80 -6.31 -10.08
CA LYS A 60 12.86 -5.29 -10.03
C LYS A 60 12.79 -4.30 -11.19
N ARG A 61 12.45 -4.77 -12.39
CA ARG A 61 12.26 -3.91 -13.57
C ARG A 61 11.08 -2.98 -13.36
N ILE A 62 9.94 -3.50 -12.91
CA ILE A 62 8.75 -2.68 -12.61
C ILE A 62 9.07 -1.63 -11.54
N CYS A 63 9.70 -2.04 -10.43
CA CYS A 63 10.11 -1.10 -9.38
C CYS A 63 11.06 -0.01 -9.86
N SER A 64 11.85 -0.23 -10.91
CA SER A 64 12.80 0.78 -11.40
C SER A 64 12.12 1.99 -12.05
N GLY A 65 10.89 1.83 -12.54
CA GLY A 65 10.06 2.91 -13.09
C GLY A 65 8.97 3.41 -12.13
N CYS A 66 8.96 2.95 -10.88
CA CYS A 66 7.99 3.35 -9.88
C CYS A 66 8.43 4.66 -9.21
N GLU A 67 7.54 5.66 -9.13
CA GLU A 67 7.84 6.96 -8.53
C GLU A 67 8.02 6.87 -7.01
N VAL A 68 7.15 6.11 -6.33
CA VAL A 68 7.15 5.91 -4.87
C VAL A 68 8.17 4.86 -4.39
N LYS A 69 9.21 4.60 -5.18
CA LYS A 69 10.21 3.55 -4.88
C LYS A 69 10.97 3.82 -3.59
N ALA A 70 11.28 5.10 -3.31
CA ALA A 70 12.07 5.48 -2.15
C ALA A 70 11.27 5.27 -0.86
N GLU A 71 10.05 5.78 -0.83
CA GLU A 71 9.06 5.65 0.24
C GLU A 71 8.75 4.18 0.52
N CYS A 72 8.56 3.38 -0.53
CA CYS A 72 8.37 1.94 -0.44
C CYS A 72 9.57 1.23 0.22
N LEU A 73 10.80 1.64 -0.12
CA LEU A 73 12.00 1.07 0.48
C LEU A 73 12.12 1.44 1.96
N GLU A 74 11.89 2.71 2.29
CA GLU A 74 11.93 3.21 3.66
C GLU A 74 10.90 2.50 4.54
N TYR A 75 9.66 2.37 4.04
CA TYR A 75 8.61 1.61 4.71
C TYR A 75 9.06 0.17 4.98
N ALA A 76 9.62 -0.52 3.99
CA ALA A 76 10.05 -1.90 4.14
C ALA A 76 11.23 -2.06 5.14
N LEU A 77 12.12 -1.07 5.24
CA LEU A 77 13.21 -1.07 6.20
C LEU A 77 12.73 -0.78 7.63
N ALA A 78 11.79 0.17 7.78
CA ALA A 78 11.20 0.56 9.05
C ALA A 78 10.34 -0.57 9.66
N ASN A 79 9.56 -1.27 8.82
CA ASN A 79 8.66 -2.35 9.26
C ASN A 79 9.32 -3.74 9.24
N ASP A 80 10.61 -3.82 8.90
CA ASP A 80 11.37 -5.07 8.77
C ASP A 80 10.66 -6.09 7.86
N GLU A 81 10.13 -5.64 6.71
CA GLU A 81 9.39 -6.48 5.79
C GLU A 81 10.24 -7.66 5.31
N ARG A 82 9.76 -8.88 5.56
CA ARG A 82 10.57 -10.11 5.44
C ARG A 82 10.43 -10.83 4.11
N PHE A 83 9.38 -10.53 3.36
CA PHE A 83 9.07 -11.24 2.12
C PHE A 83 8.94 -10.25 0.97
N GLY A 84 9.06 -10.79 -0.24
CA GLY A 84 8.88 -10.06 -1.48
C GLY A 84 9.90 -8.97 -1.80
N ILE A 85 9.62 -8.30 -2.92
CA ILE A 85 10.42 -7.20 -3.49
C ILE A 85 9.80 -5.88 -3.06
N TRP A 86 10.59 -5.05 -2.37
CA TRP A 86 10.19 -3.73 -1.89
C TRP A 86 11.23 -2.70 -2.33
N GLY A 87 10.78 -1.57 -2.88
CA GLY A 87 11.69 -0.53 -3.39
C GLY A 87 12.70 -1.03 -4.44
N GLY A 88 12.36 -2.10 -5.17
CA GLY A 88 13.25 -2.77 -6.11
C GLY A 88 14.36 -3.63 -5.48
N LEU A 89 14.29 -3.92 -4.18
CA LEU A 89 15.23 -4.78 -3.48
C LEU A 89 14.54 -6.03 -2.92
N SER A 90 15.21 -7.17 -3.02
CA SER A 90 14.83 -8.40 -2.31
C SER A 90 15.15 -8.33 -0.82
N GLU A 91 14.53 -9.19 -0.01
CA GLU A 91 14.85 -9.33 1.42
C GLU A 91 16.36 -9.43 1.68
N ARG A 92 17.06 -10.29 0.92
CA ARG A 92 18.51 -10.47 1.05
C ARG A 92 19.30 -9.19 0.75
N GLU A 93 18.83 -8.37 -0.18
CA GLU A 93 19.45 -7.09 -0.51
C GLU A 93 19.16 -6.03 0.56
N ARG A 94 17.91 -5.94 1.04
CA ARG A 94 17.54 -5.05 2.15
C ARG A 94 18.34 -5.36 3.43
N ARG A 95 18.51 -6.64 3.76
CA ARG A 95 19.35 -7.08 4.89
C ARG A 95 20.82 -6.70 4.73
N LYS A 96 21.36 -6.70 3.50
CA LYS A 96 22.73 -6.21 3.24
C LYS A 96 22.81 -4.70 3.36
N LEU A 97 21.79 -3.97 2.91
CA LEU A 97 21.71 -2.51 3.01
C LEU A 97 21.67 -2.06 4.47
N LYS A 98 20.80 -2.66 5.29
CA LYS A 98 20.67 -2.39 6.75
C LYS A 98 21.94 -2.69 7.55
N LYS A 99 22.84 -3.54 7.04
CA LYS A 99 24.16 -3.82 7.66
C LYS A 99 25.24 -2.82 7.27
N ARG A 100 25.02 -2.02 6.22
CA ARG A 100 25.98 -1.06 5.67
C ARG A 100 25.68 0.38 6.09
N ALA A 101 24.42 0.68 6.36
CA ALA A 101 23.97 1.91 7.03
C ALA A 101 24.28 1.81 8.53
#